data_AF-A0A380TPJ9-F1
#
_entry.id   AF-A0A380TPJ9-F1
#
_cell.length_a   1.000
_cell.length_b   1.000
_cell.length_c   1.000
_cell.angle_alpha   90.00
_cell.angle_beta   90.00
_cell.angle_gamma   90.00
#
_symmetry.space_group_name_H-M   'P 1'
#
loop_
_entity.id
_entity.type
_entity.pdbx_description
1 polymer ?
#
loop_
_entity_poly.entity_id
_entity_poly.type
_entity_poly.pdbx_seq_one_letter_code
_entity_poly.pdbx_strand_id
1 'polypeptide(L)'
;MSKPILKPTFKTYPQFNRTFAISKQSAERCKSDFPDCYHFKKLQAKECIELAERLQMGLSLVGSVLKNTTPLSAEQNKQYKAFRNGARYLIQQFNELAEHIDNVEKGEFQPVIIDWWKSASKGKNDLNQNTAEQSQDEM
;
A
#
# COMPACT_ATOMS: atom_id res chain seq x y z
N MET A 1 3.91 19.69 -16.35
CA MET A 1 4.18 18.24 -16.24
C MET A 1 3.28 17.69 -15.15
N SER A 2 2.21 16.99 -15.50
CA SER A 2 1.23 16.49 -14.52
C SER A 2 1.80 15.27 -13.80
N LYS A 3 1.88 15.33 -12.47
CA LYS A 3 2.22 14.18 -11.61
C LYS A 3 1.29 13.01 -11.97
N PRO A 4 1.79 11.78 -12.14
CA PRO A 4 0.94 10.63 -12.35
C PRO A 4 0.07 10.45 -11.10
N ILE A 5 -1.23 10.72 -11.23
CA ILE A 5 -2.22 10.34 -10.23
C ILE A 5 -2.29 8.82 -10.30
N LEU A 6 -1.59 8.15 -9.37
CA LEU A 6 -1.85 6.75 -9.07
C LEU A 6 -3.30 6.67 -8.57
N LYS A 7 -4.24 6.43 -9.49
CA LYS A 7 -5.59 5.99 -9.11
C LYS A 7 -5.37 4.75 -8.25
N PRO A 8 -5.75 4.73 -6.96
CA PRO A 8 -5.59 3.54 -6.15
C PRO A 8 -6.38 2.46 -6.86
N THR A 9 -5.70 1.45 -7.39
CA THR A 9 -6.37 0.27 -7.90
C THR A 9 -6.90 -0.47 -6.67
N PHE A 10 -8.04 0.00 -6.15
CA PHE A 10 -8.73 -0.54 -4.98
C PHE A 10 -9.07 -2.03 -5.10
N LYS A 11 -8.89 -2.61 -6.30
CA LYS A 11 -9.15 -4.00 -6.62
C LYS A 11 -8.18 -4.98 -5.96
N THR A 12 -6.92 -4.61 -5.71
CA THR A 12 -5.91 -5.64 -5.36
C THR A 12 -5.98 -6.09 -3.90
N TYR A 13 -6.43 -5.25 -2.95
CA TYR A 13 -6.61 -5.63 -1.53
C TYR A 13 -7.66 -4.74 -0.83
N PRO A 14 -8.97 -4.88 -1.12
CA PRO A 14 -10.00 -3.93 -0.70
C PRO A 14 -10.07 -3.75 0.83
N GLN A 15 -9.93 -4.83 1.60
CA GLN A 15 -9.99 -4.76 3.06
C GLN A 15 -8.75 -4.10 3.68
N PHE A 16 -7.55 -4.35 3.14
CA PHE A 16 -6.34 -3.68 3.62
C PHE A 16 -6.31 -2.21 3.22
N ASN A 17 -6.73 -1.86 2.00
CA ASN A 17 -6.92 -0.48 1.59
C ASN A 17 -7.83 0.27 2.58
N ARG A 18 -8.92 -0.38 3.01
CA ARG A 18 -9.81 0.15 4.03
C ARG A 18 -9.13 0.34 5.38
N THR A 19 -8.35 -0.63 5.85
CA THR A 19 -7.59 -0.52 7.09
C THR A 19 -6.64 0.68 7.06
N PHE A 20 -5.90 0.90 5.98
CA PHE A 20 -5.02 2.07 5.84
C PHE A 20 -5.79 3.38 5.82
N ALA A 21 -6.92 3.45 5.11
CA ALA A 21 -7.74 4.66 5.08
C ALA A 21 -8.34 4.99 6.46
N ILE A 22 -8.78 3.99 7.22
CA ILE A 22 -9.26 4.18 8.60
C ILE A 22 -8.12 4.62 9.51
N SER A 23 -6.92 4.08 9.35
CA SER A 23 -5.75 4.53 10.10
C SER A 23 -5.43 6.00 9.84
N LYS A 24 -5.54 6.47 8.58
CA LYS A 24 -5.40 7.89 8.23
C LYS A 24 -6.47 8.75 8.92
N GLN A 25 -7.75 8.38 8.83
CA GLN A 25 -8.84 9.08 9.54
C GLN A 25 -8.66 9.08 11.07
N SER A 26 -8.15 7.98 11.63
CA SER A 26 -7.86 7.87 13.06
C SER A 26 -6.75 8.85 13.47
N ALA A 27 -5.77 9.11 12.60
CA ALA A 27 -4.78 10.16 12.85
C ALA A 27 -5.44 11.55 12.88
N GLU A 28 -6.28 11.88 11.91
CA GLU A 28 -7.01 13.17 11.86
C GLU A 28 -7.82 13.41 13.13
N ARG A 29 -8.62 12.42 13.54
CA ARG A 29 -9.41 12.48 14.77
C ARG A 29 -8.56 12.57 16.02
N CYS A 30 -7.48 11.80 16.10
CA CYS A 30 -6.59 11.85 17.26
C CYS A 30 -5.98 13.25 17.45
N LYS A 31 -5.63 13.95 16.36
CA LYS A 31 -5.12 15.33 16.45
C LYS A 31 -6.18 16.30 16.95
N SER A 32 -7.42 16.14 16.51
CA SER A 32 -8.57 16.97 16.91
C SER A 32 -8.96 16.72 18.37
N ASP A 33 -9.18 15.45 18.72
CA ASP A 33 -9.88 15.07 19.96
C ASP A 33 -8.90 14.86 21.12
N PHE A 34 -7.65 14.48 20.82
CA PHE A 34 -6.63 14.11 21.81
C PHE A 34 -5.22 14.63 21.43
N PRO A 35 -5.02 15.95 21.28
CA PRO A 35 -3.78 16.52 20.77
C PRO A 35 -2.52 16.13 21.58
N ASP A 36 -2.63 16.00 22.90
CA ASP A 36 -1.52 15.61 23.78
C ASP A 36 -1.11 14.13 23.60
N CYS A 37 -2.02 13.31 23.09
CA CYS A 37 -1.80 11.89 22.85
C CYS A 37 -1.28 11.59 21.43
N TYR A 38 -1.03 12.61 20.60
CA TYR A 38 -0.63 12.43 19.20
C TYR A 38 0.73 11.72 19.03
N HIS A 39 1.54 11.67 20.08
CA HIS A 39 2.83 10.98 20.09
C HIS A 39 2.73 9.49 19.71
N PHE A 40 1.61 8.81 20.00
CA PHE A 40 1.37 7.43 19.54
C PHE A 40 1.23 7.33 18.02
N LYS A 41 0.64 8.34 17.36
CA LYS A 41 0.58 8.39 15.89
C LYS A 41 1.96 8.67 15.30
N LYS A 42 2.76 9.53 15.93
CA LYS A 42 4.17 9.73 15.53
C LYS A 42 4.97 8.44 15.62
N LEU A 43 4.76 7.62 16.65
CA LEU A 43 5.37 6.30 16.75
C LEU A 43 4.90 5.39 15.61
N GLN A 44 3.60 5.34 15.33
CA GLN A 44 3.04 4.57 14.19
C GLN A 44 3.67 4.98 12.86
N ALA A 45 3.90 6.28 12.62
CA ALA A 45 4.57 6.76 11.41
C ALA A 45 6.02 6.24 11.31
N LYS A 46 6.77 6.27 12.41
CA LYS A 46 8.14 5.73 12.46
C LYS A 46 8.18 4.23 12.18
N GLU A 47 7.27 3.46 12.79
CA GLU A 47 7.14 2.02 12.57
C GLU A 47 6.79 1.70 11.10
N CYS A 48 5.91 2.50 10.48
CA CYS A 48 5.58 2.36 9.06
C CYS A 48 6.82 2.59 8.17
N ILE A 49 7.60 3.64 8.42
CA ILE A 49 8.84 3.93 7.66
C ILE A 49 9.82 2.77 7.83
N GLU A 50 10.06 2.31 9.06
CA GLU A 50 10.98 1.21 9.34
C GLU A 50 10.57 -0.08 8.62
N LEU A 51 9.27 -0.42 8.63
CA LEU A 51 8.76 -1.60 7.91
C LEU A 51 8.92 -1.46 6.40
N ALA A 52 8.65 -0.27 5.85
CA ALA A 52 8.84 0.00 4.42
C ALA A 52 10.31 -0.15 4.01
N GLU A 53 11.25 0.38 4.81
CA GLU A 53 12.69 0.25 4.59
C GLU A 53 13.13 -1.22 4.65
N ARG A 54 12.68 -1.99 5.64
CA ARG A 54 12.97 -3.43 5.77
C ARG A 54 12.48 -4.22 4.56
N LEU A 55 11.26 -3.94 4.08
CA LEU A 55 10.73 -4.55 2.86
C LEU A 55 11.56 -4.17 1.62
N GLN A 56 11.95 -2.90 1.51
CA GLN A 56 12.77 -2.41 0.40
C GLN A 56 14.18 -3.05 0.40
N MET A 57 14.79 -3.22 1.58
CA MET A 57 16.06 -3.94 1.73
C MET A 57 15.93 -5.39 1.27
N GLY A 58 14.89 -6.10 1.70
CA GLY A 58 14.62 -7.47 1.27
C GLY A 58 14.43 -7.60 -0.25
N LEU A 59 13.64 -6.70 -0.85
CA LEU A 59 13.47 -6.65 -2.31
C LEU A 59 14.79 -6.42 -3.05
N SER A 60 15.63 -5.53 -2.54
CA SER A 60 16.91 -5.19 -3.14
C SER A 60 17.89 -6.37 -3.03
N LEU A 61 17.92 -7.04 -1.88
CA LEU A 61 18.72 -8.26 -1.68
C LEU A 61 18.29 -9.36 -2.64
N VAL A 62 17.00 -9.71 -2.68
CA VAL A 62 16.48 -10.73 -3.60
C VAL A 62 16.79 -10.36 -5.06
N GLY A 63 16.58 -9.09 -5.44
CA GLY A 63 16.93 -8.61 -6.78
C GLY A 63 18.42 -8.76 -7.10
N SER A 64 19.31 -8.53 -6.14
CA SER A 64 20.76 -8.72 -6.32
C SER A 64 21.13 -10.21 -6.45
N VAL A 65 20.52 -11.10 -5.66
CA VAL A 65 20.73 -12.55 -5.75
C VAL A 65 20.31 -13.05 -7.13
N LEU A 66 19.11 -12.68 -7.60
CA LEU A 66 18.58 -13.13 -8.89
C LEU A 66 19.43 -12.70 -10.10
N LYS A 67 20.17 -11.58 -10.00
CA LYS A 67 21.11 -11.14 -11.06
C LYS A 67 22.35 -12.02 -11.15
N ASN A 68 22.72 -12.70 -10.07
CA ASN A 68 23.95 -13.48 -9.94
C ASN A 68 23.71 -15.01 -9.93
N THR A 69 22.47 -15.45 -10.12
CA THR A 69 22.08 -16.87 -10.15
C THR A 69 21.69 -17.33 -11.54
N THR A 70 21.61 -18.65 -11.73
CA THR A 70 20.98 -19.27 -12.89
C THR A 70 19.57 -18.70 -13.12
N PRO A 71 19.12 -18.53 -14.38
CA PRO A 71 17.77 -18.07 -14.68
C PRO A 71 16.70 -18.86 -13.93
N LEU A 72 15.75 -18.15 -13.34
CA LEU A 72 14.60 -18.75 -12.67
C LEU A 72 13.73 -19.54 -13.65
N SER A 73 13.14 -20.63 -13.17
CA SER A 73 12.05 -21.31 -13.89
C SER A 73 10.84 -20.39 -14.04
N ALA A 74 9.90 -20.74 -14.92
CA ALA A 74 8.66 -19.98 -15.11
C ALA A 74 7.86 -19.84 -13.79
N GLU A 75 7.78 -20.91 -13.00
CA GLU A 75 7.07 -20.91 -11.72
C GLU A 75 7.79 -20.05 -10.66
N GLN A 76 9.12 -20.14 -10.58
CA GLN A 76 9.91 -19.28 -9.68
C GLN A 76 9.77 -17.80 -10.06
N ASN A 77 9.73 -17.47 -11.35
CA ASN A 77 9.46 -16.12 -11.83
C ASN A 77 8.07 -15.61 -11.43
N LYS A 78 7.04 -16.47 -11.52
CA LYS A 78 5.68 -16.14 -11.07
C LYS A 78 5.64 -15.84 -9.57
N GLN A 79 6.28 -16.68 -8.77
CA GLN A 79 6.39 -16.48 -7.32
C GLN A 79 7.13 -15.19 -6.96
N TYR A 80 8.25 -14.91 -7.63
CA TYR A 80 9.00 -13.67 -7.44
C TYR A 80 8.16 -12.43 -7.81
N LYS A 81 7.45 -12.47 -8.95
CA LYS A 81 6.53 -11.38 -9.35
C LYS A 81 5.46 -11.15 -8.28
N ALA A 82 4.84 -12.19 -7.75
CA ALA A 82 3.82 -12.09 -6.71
C ALA A 82 4.39 -11.48 -5.41
N PHE A 83 5.52 -11.98 -4.92
CA PHE A 83 6.23 -11.43 -3.77
C PHE A 83 6.57 -9.95 -3.97
N ARG A 84 7.17 -9.61 -5.12
CA ARG A 84 7.56 -8.24 -5.46
C ARG A 84 6.38 -7.29 -5.45
N ASN A 85 5.26 -7.69 -6.02
CA ASN A 85 4.05 -6.87 -6.07
C ASN A 85 3.45 -6.65 -4.68
N GLY A 86 3.38 -7.70 -3.85
CA GLY A 86 2.90 -7.60 -2.47
C GLY A 86 3.77 -6.68 -1.61
N ALA A 87 5.10 -6.84 -1.68
CA ALA A 87 6.03 -5.99 -0.95
C ALA A 87 5.94 -4.52 -1.39
N ARG A 88 5.88 -4.24 -2.71
CA ARG A 88 5.73 -2.87 -3.23
C ARG A 88 4.41 -2.22 -2.79
N TYR A 89 3.32 -2.98 -2.76
CA TYR A 89 2.04 -2.52 -2.24
C TYR A 89 2.18 -2.10 -0.77
N LEU A 90 2.75 -2.94 0.09
CA LEU A 90 2.92 -2.61 1.51
C LEU A 90 3.85 -1.42 1.73
N ILE A 91 4.98 -1.35 1.01
CA ILE A 91 5.90 -0.20 1.06
C ILE A 91 5.15 1.10 0.74
N GLN A 92 4.36 1.12 -0.32
CA GLN A 92 3.57 2.30 -0.69
C GLN A 92 2.58 2.66 0.42
N GLN A 93 1.78 1.69 0.90
CA GLN A 93 0.76 1.95 1.92
C GLN A 93 1.35 2.46 3.24
N PHE A 94 2.49 1.91 3.67
CA PHE A 94 3.19 2.37 4.87
C PHE A 94 3.74 3.77 4.72
N ASN A 95 4.41 4.07 3.60
CA ASN A 95 4.92 5.42 3.32
C ASN A 95 3.80 6.46 3.27
N GLU A 96 2.71 6.17 2.57
CA GLU A 96 1.57 7.09 2.48
C GLU A 96 0.87 7.31 3.83
N LEU A 97 0.81 6.29 4.71
CA LEU A 97 0.24 6.45 6.04
C LEU A 97 1.17 7.30 6.92
N ALA A 98 2.47 7.05 6.88
CA ALA A 98 3.45 7.84 7.62
C ALA A 98 3.45 9.31 7.18
N GLU A 99 3.45 9.56 5.87
CA GLU A 99 3.34 10.91 5.29
C GLU A 99 2.04 11.60 5.73
N HIS A 100 0.91 10.89 5.69
CA HIS A 100 -0.38 11.47 6.13
C HIS A 100 -0.35 11.85 7.61
N ILE A 101 0.23 11.01 8.48
CA ILE A 101 0.36 11.31 9.91
C ILE A 101 1.22 12.57 10.13
N ASP A 102 2.35 12.68 9.44
CA ASP A 102 3.23 13.85 9.53
C ASP A 102 2.53 15.13 9.03
N ASN A 103 1.77 15.04 7.94
CA ASN A 103 0.97 16.16 7.44
C ASN A 103 -0.15 16.56 8.42
N VAL A 104 -0.80 15.59 9.07
CA VAL A 104 -1.79 15.87 10.13
C VAL A 104 -1.13 16.55 11.32
N GLU A 105 0.09 16.14 11.72
CA GLU A 105 0.84 16.80 12.79
C GLU A 105 1.09 18.28 12.48
N LYS A 106 1.48 18.58 11.23
CA LYS A 106 1.78 19.92 10.71
C LYS A 106 0.53 20.76 10.42
N GLY A 107 -0.65 20.14 10.35
CA GLY A 107 -1.88 20.79 9.91
C GLY A 107 -1.98 20.99 8.38
N GLU A 108 -1.16 20.26 7.61
CA GLU A 108 -1.01 20.36 6.15
C GLU A 108 -1.66 19.17 5.43
N PHE A 109 -2.84 18.72 5.89
CA PHE A 109 -3.49 17.51 5.36
C PHE A 109 -4.85 17.79 4.70
N GLN A 110 -5.22 16.92 3.77
CA GLN A 110 -6.58 16.84 3.24
C GLN A 110 -7.33 15.71 3.95
N PRO A 111 -8.53 15.95 4.50
CA PRO A 111 -9.28 14.90 5.19
C PRO A 111 -9.54 13.70 4.29
N VAL A 112 -9.29 12.50 4.83
CA VAL A 112 -9.59 11.26 4.11
C VAL A 112 -11.10 11.04 4.09
N ILE A 113 -11.72 11.36 2.96
CA ILE A 113 -13.13 11.04 2.68
C ILE A 113 -13.20 9.64 2.11
N ILE A 114 -13.97 8.76 2.75
CA ILE A 114 -14.18 7.41 2.24
C ILE A 114 -15.64 7.09 1.97
N ASP A 115 -15.99 7.16 0.68
CA ASP A 115 -17.33 6.92 0.15
C ASP A 115 -17.56 5.42 -0.18
N TRP A 116 -17.31 4.53 0.77
CA TRP A 116 -17.35 3.08 0.55
C TRP A 116 -18.71 2.55 0.04
N TRP A 117 -19.82 3.17 0.44
CA TRP A 117 -21.17 2.76 0.01
C TRP A 117 -21.45 3.11 -1.46
N LYS A 118 -20.78 4.14 -2.01
CA LYS A 118 -20.93 4.50 -3.42
C LYS A 118 -20.27 3.45 -4.33
N SER A 119 -19.15 2.85 -3.88
CA SER A 119 -18.47 1.76 -4.58
C SER A 119 -19.10 0.37 -4.38
N ALA A 120 -19.65 0.07 -3.19
CA ALA A 120 -20.28 -1.23 -2.89
C ALA A 120 -21.61 -1.43 -3.63
N SER A 121 -22.29 -0.34 -4.00
CA SER A 121 -23.53 -0.38 -4.78
C SER A 121 -23.36 -0.84 -6.24
N LYS A 122 -22.12 -1.03 -6.74
CA LYS A 122 -21.85 -1.30 -8.16
C LYS A 122 -21.02 -2.55 -8.49
N GLY A 123 -20.68 -3.44 -7.55
CA GLY A 123 -19.81 -4.59 -7.88
C GLY A 123 -20.14 -5.86 -7.10
N LYS A 124 -20.55 -6.91 -7.83
CA LYS A 124 -20.52 -8.31 -7.38
C LYS A 124 -19.08 -8.69 -6.99
N ASN A 125 -18.95 -9.56 -6.01
CA ASN A 125 -17.67 -10.06 -5.48
C ASN A 125 -16.88 -10.85 -6.55
N ASP A 126 -15.98 -10.18 -7.28
CA ASP A 126 -15.04 -10.81 -8.21
C ASP A 126 -13.65 -10.91 -7.57
N LEU A 127 -13.52 -11.71 -6.49
CA LEU A 127 -12.23 -12.07 -5.90
C LEU A 127 -11.44 -13.10 -6.74
N ASN A 128 -11.98 -13.55 -7.88
CA ASN A 128 -11.45 -14.69 -8.64
C ASN A 128 -11.00 -14.38 -10.08
N GLN A 129 -11.00 -13.11 -10.52
CA GLN A 129 -10.67 -12.77 -11.92
C GLN A 129 -9.19 -12.47 -12.18
N ASN A 130 -8.36 -12.29 -11.15
CA ASN A 130 -6.92 -12.04 -11.32
C ASN A 130 -6.10 -13.30 -11.71
N THR A 131 -6.74 -14.45 -11.91
CA THR A 131 -6.08 -15.67 -12.40
C THR A 131 -6.24 -15.89 -13.91
N ALA A 132 -7.07 -15.10 -14.61
CA ALA A 132 -7.43 -15.39 -16.00
C ALA A 132 -6.98 -14.34 -17.04
N GLU A 133 -6.72 -13.09 -16.65
CA GLU A 133 -6.52 -11.99 -17.62
C GLU A 133 -5.06 -11.63 -17.96
N GLN A 134 -4.05 -12.39 -17.49
CA GLN A 134 -2.66 -12.23 -17.98
C GLN A 134 -2.22 -13.33 -18.95
N SER A 135 -3.15 -14.15 -19.41
CA SER A 135 -2.93 -15.26 -20.36
C SER A 135 -3.23 -14.90 -21.82
N GLN A 136 -3.46 -13.62 -22.15
CA GLN A 136 -3.83 -13.19 -23.52
C GLN A 136 -2.87 -12.20 -24.19
N ASP A 137 -1.75 -11.85 -23.56
CA ASP A 137 -0.71 -10.99 -24.16
C ASP A 137 0.64 -11.73 -24.38
N GLU A 138 0.59 -13.03 -24.67
CA GLU A 138 1.70 -13.76 -25.29
C GLU A 138 1.17 -14.61 -26.46
N MET A 139 1.00 -13.97 -27.63
CA MET A 139 1.35 -14.54 -28.93
C MET A 139 2.46 -13.68 -29.54
#